data_AF-A0A7W1KMK8-F1
#
_entry.id   AF-A0A7W1KMK8-F1
#
_cell.length_a   1.000
_cell.length_b   1.000
_cell.length_c   1.000
_cell.angle_alpha   90.00
_cell.angle_beta   90.00
_cell.angle_gamma   90.00
#
_symmetry.space_group_name_H-M   'P 1'
#
loop_
_entity.id
_entity.type
_entity.pdbx_description
1 polymer ?
#
loop_
_entity_poly.entity_id
_entity_poly.type
_entity_poly.pdbx_seq_one_letter_code
_entity_poly.pdbx_strand_id
1 'polypeptide(L)' 'MTGAVDLKAESGPFTKPVIGIATSAGGLSALSRLLSALPTTLDAAIVVVQHLDPARPSHLADILGRRTPLPVKQAA' A
#
# COMPACT_ATOMS: atom_id res chain seq x y z
N MET A 1 -7.49 -13.61 -16.57
CA MET A 1 -7.24 -12.34 -17.29
C MET A 1 -6.11 -11.62 -16.56
N THR A 2 -4.86 -11.96 -16.85
CA THR A 2 -3.69 -11.29 -16.26
C THR A 2 -3.12 -10.38 -17.35
N GLY A 3 -3.71 -9.19 -17.50
CA GLY A 3 -3.12 -8.16 -18.35
C GLY A 3 -1.92 -7.58 -17.59
N ALA A 4 -0.72 -7.79 -18.11
CA ALA A 4 0.44 -7.06 -17.64
C ALA A 4 0.19 -5.56 -17.91
N VAL A 5 0.07 -4.78 -16.84
CA VAL A 5 0.05 -3.34 -16.94
C VAL A 5 1.47 -2.88 -17.26
N ASP A 6 1.68 -2.34 -18.46
CA ASP A 6 2.95 -1.75 -18.84
C ASP A 6 3.05 -0.37 -18.19
N LEU A 7 3.52 -0.34 -16.93
CA LEU A 7 3.70 0.88 -16.14
C LEU A 7 4.95 1.60 -16.65
N LYS A 8 4.78 2.43 -17.68
CA LYS A 8 5.83 3.35 -18.12
C LYS A 8 5.98 4.46 -17.06
N ALA A 9 7.11 4.50 -16.37
CA ALA A 9 7.44 5.60 -15.48
C ALA A 9 7.81 6.83 -16.33
N GLU A 10 6.89 7.79 -16.43
CA GLU A 10 7.18 9.12 -16.96
C GLU A 10 8.16 9.83 -16.01
N SER A 11 9.27 10.37 -16.54
CA SER A 11 10.27 11.08 -15.74
C SER A 11 9.74 12.45 -15.29
N GLY A 12 8.94 12.45 -14.23
CA GLY A 12 8.57 13.63 -13.44
C GLY A 12 9.64 13.98 -12.40
N PRO A 13 9.48 15.09 -11.67
CA PRO A 13 10.44 15.53 -10.64
C PRO A 13 10.58 14.56 -9.45
N PHE A 14 9.82 13.47 -9.41
CA PHE A 14 9.85 12.46 -8.37
C PHE A 14 10.82 11.33 -8.76
N THR A 15 11.89 11.21 -8.00
CA THR A 15 13.00 10.27 -8.28
C THR A 15 12.77 8.87 -7.73
N LYS A 16 11.65 8.62 -7.04
CA LYS A 16 11.33 7.32 -6.41
C LYS A 16 10.05 6.73 -7.00
N PRO A 17 10.03 5.42 -7.34
CA PRO A 17 8.82 4.73 -7.76
C PRO A 17 7.72 4.79 -6.70
N VAL A 18 6.47 4.81 -7.16
CA VAL A 18 5.27 4.69 -6.31
C VAL A 18 4.53 3.41 -6.67
N ILE A 19 4.23 2.60 -5.67
CA ILE A 19 3.46 1.36 -5.80
C ILE A 19 2.06 1.61 -5.22
N GLY A 20 1.07 1.69 -6.09
CA GLY A 20 -0.34 1.79 -5.71
C GLY A 20 -0.98 0.41 -5.54
N ILE A 21 -1.59 0.15 -4.39
CA ILE A 21 -2.29 -1.11 -4.10
C ILE A 21 -3.74 -0.81 -3.75
N ALA A 22 -4.69 -1.29 -4.55
CA ALA A 22 -6.11 -1.12 -4.31
C ALA A 22 -6.74 -2.43 -3.83
N THR A 23 -7.55 -2.38 -2.77
CA THR A 23 -8.18 -3.56 -2.15
C THR A 23 -9.60 -3.25 -1.63
N SER A 24 -10.36 -4.31 -1.35
CA SER A 24 -11.73 -4.25 -0.82
C SER A 24 -11.93 -5.35 0.25
N ALA A 25 -12.97 -6.17 0.17
CA ALA A 25 -13.18 -7.31 1.06
C ALA A 25 -11.97 -8.27 1.07
N GLY A 26 -11.52 -8.66 2.26
CA GLY A 26 -10.34 -9.51 2.44
C GLY A 26 -8.99 -8.80 2.20
N GLY A 27 -8.98 -7.52 1.83
CA GLY A 27 -7.77 -6.75 1.54
C GLY A 27 -6.78 -6.71 2.71
N LEU A 28 -7.29 -6.63 3.94
CA LEU A 28 -6.46 -6.52 5.14
C LEU A 28 -5.50 -7.70 5.32
N SER A 29 -5.95 -8.94 5.10
CA SER A 29 -5.09 -10.13 5.27
C SER A 29 -4.04 -10.20 4.16
N ALA A 30 -4.42 -9.86 2.92
CA ALA A 30 -3.52 -9.80 1.79
C ALA A 30 -2.44 -8.72 1.99
N LEU A 31 -2.85 -7.51 2.38
CA LEU A 31 -1.96 -6.39 2.70
C LEU A 31 -1.02 -6.75 3.85
N SER A 32 -1.53 -7.34 4.93
CA SER A 32 -0.70 -7.74 6.07
C SER A 32 0.39 -8.73 5.64
N ARG A 33 0.04 -9.74 4.85
CA ARG A 33 1.00 -10.73 4.36
C ARG A 33 2.02 -10.11 3.40
N LEU A 34 1.56 -9.30 2.45
CA LEU A 34 2.44 -8.63 1.49
C LEU A 34 3.42 -7.69 2.20
N LEU A 35 2.92 -6.75 3.00
CA LEU A 35 3.74 -5.72 3.65
C LEU A 35 4.69 -6.30 4.71
N SER A 36 4.32 -7.42 5.36
CA SER A 36 5.21 -8.10 6.32
C SER A 36 6.45 -8.72 5.67
N ALA A 37 6.39 -9.01 4.37
CA ALA A 37 7.48 -9.64 3.62
C ALA A 37 8.42 -8.62 2.96
N LEU A 38 8.08 -7.32 3.00
CA LEU A 38 8.88 -6.29 2.35
C LEU A 38 10.05 -5.85 3.23
N PRO A 39 11.24 -5.65 2.65
CA PRO A 39 12.41 -5.19 3.38
C PRO A 39 12.25 -3.70 3.75
N THR A 40 12.87 -3.29 4.86
CA THR A 40 12.94 -1.88 5.27
C THR A 40 13.75 -1.01 4.30
N THR A 41 14.56 -1.63 3.44
CA THR A 41 15.37 -0.98 2.40
C THR A 41 14.63 -0.80 1.08
N LEU A 42 13.30 -1.02 1.05
CA LEU A 42 12.50 -0.82 -0.16
C LEU A 42 12.64 0.61 -0.67
N ASP A 43 13.18 0.78 -1.88
CA ASP A 43 13.41 2.09 -2.48
C ASP A 43 12.19 2.60 -3.27
N ALA A 44 11.01 2.53 -2.66
CA ALA A 44 9.75 2.95 -3.25
C ALA A 44 8.75 3.40 -2.17
N ALA A 45 7.87 4.32 -2.53
CA ALA A 45 6.70 4.64 -1.70
C ALA A 45 5.55 3.68 -2.01
N ILE A 46 4.84 3.23 -0.97
CA ILE A 46 3.63 2.41 -1.13
C ILE A 46 2.40 3.25 -0.75
N VAL A 47 1.41 3.28 -1.63
CA VAL A 47 0.11 3.89 -1.38
C VAL A 47 -0.95 2.80 -1.39
N VAL A 48 -1.63 2.62 -0.25
CA VAL A 48 -2.71 1.64 -0.12
C VAL A 48 -4.04 2.36 -0.16
N VAL A 49 -4.90 1.94 -1.08
CA VAL A 49 -6.31 2.34 -1.16
C VAL A 49 -7.15 1.14 -0.78
N GLN A 50 -7.81 1.22 0.37
CA GLN A 50 -8.70 0.17 0.86
C GLN A 50 -10.12 0.73 0.85
N HIS A 51 -11.05 0.03 0.18
CA HIS A 51 -12.46 0.34 0.31
C HIS A 51 -12.92 0.05 1.74
N LEU A 52 -13.41 1.07 2.43
CA LEU A 52 -13.86 1.02 3.82
C LEU A 52 -15.28 1.59 3.93
N ASP A 53 -15.98 1.21 5.01
CA ASP A 53 -17.24 1.84 5.39
C ASP A 53 -16.98 3.28 5.87
N PRO A 54 -17.51 4.31 5.17
CA PRO A 54 -17.27 5.71 5.53
C PRO A 54 -17.91 6.11 6.87
N ALA A 55 -18.88 5.34 7.36
CA ALA A 55 -19.54 5.61 8.65
C ALA A 55 -18.69 5.18 9.86
N ARG A 56 -17.56 4.50 9.64
CA ARG A 56 -16.71 3.95 10.71
C ARG A 56 -15.31 4.52 10.64
N PRO A 57 -14.72 4.90 11.78
CA PRO A 57 -13.30 5.28 11.81
C PRO A 57 -12.44 4.09 11.36
N SER A 58 -11.43 4.39 10.55
CA SER A 58 -10.48 3.38 10.09
C SER A 58 -9.33 3.24 11.09
N HIS A 59 -8.99 2.00 11.44
CA HIS A 59 -7.77 1.65 12.16
C HIS A 59 -6.73 1.00 11.24
N LEU A 60 -6.88 1.14 9.92
CA LEU A 60 -6.08 0.41 8.95
C LEU A 60 -4.58 0.72 9.09
N ALA A 61 -4.21 1.99 9.24
CA ALA A 61 -2.82 2.40 9.40
C ALA A 61 -2.17 1.77 10.65
N ASP A 62 -2.87 1.79 11.78
CA ASP A 62 -2.39 1.18 13.04
C ASP A 62 -2.24 -0.33 12.92
N ILE A 63 -3.21 -1.01 12.31
CA ILE A 63 -3.18 -2.46 12.13
C ILE A 63 -2.01 -2.84 11.22
N LEU A 64 -1.85 -2.17 10.07
CA LEU A 64 -0.76 -2.45 9.13
C LEU A 64 0.60 -2.09 9.74
N GLY A 65 0.71 -0.98 10.47
CA GLY A 65 1.95 -0.56 11.13
C GLY A 65 2.47 -1.55 12.18
N ARG A 66 1.61 -2.41 12.74
CA ARG A 66 2.01 -3.52 13.62
C ARG A 66 2.46 -4.78 12.86
N ARG A 67 2.22 -4.84 11.54
CA ARG A 67 2.43 -6.03 10.70
C ARG A 67 3.60 -5.89 9.73
N THR A 68 4.14 -4.69 9.55
CA THR A 68 5.31 -4.42 8.71
C THR A 68 6.35 -3.60 9.47
N PRO A 69 7.65 -3.77 9.20
CA PRO A 69 8.68 -2.90 9.74
C PRO A 69 8.75 -1.54 9.01
N LEU A 70 8.02 -1.37 7.90
CA LEU A 70 7.92 -0.09 7.20
C LEU A 70 7.09 0.92 7.99
N PRO A 71 7.43 2.22 7.98
CA PRO A 71 6.61 3.24 8.59
C PRO A 71 5.26 3.34 7.87
N VAL A 72 4.17 3.24 8.62
CA VAL A 72 2.81 3.34 8.10
C VAL A 72 2.10 4.54 8.72
N LYS A 73 1.43 5.34 7.90
CA LYS A 73 0.56 6.43 8.35
C LYS A 73 -0.67 6.52 7.45
N GLN A 74 -1.75 7.06 8.00
CA GLN A 74 -2.88 7.50 7.19
C GLN A 74 -2.43 8.68 6.31
N ALA A 75 -2.81 8.68 5.03
CA ALA A 75 -2.61 9.83 4.16
C ALA A 75 -3.51 10.99 4.64
N ALA A 76 -2.98 12.22 4.56
CA ALA A 76 -3.66 13.46 4.95
C ALA A 76 -3.94 14.31 3.71
#